data_AF-A0A9D7EL88-F1
#
_entry.id   AF-A0A9D7EL88-F1
#
_cell.length_a   1.000
_cell.length_b   1.000
_cell.length_c   1.000
_cell.angle_alpha   90.00
_cell.angle_beta   90.00
_cell.angle_gamma   90.00
#
_symmetry.space_group_name_H-M   'P 1'
#
loop_
_entity.id
_entity.type
_entity.pdbx_description
1 polymer ?
#
loop_
_entity_poly.entity_id
_entity_poly.type
_entity_poly.pdbx_seq_one_letter_code
_entity_poly.pdbx_strand_id
1 'polypeptide(L)'
;MDLAPTLLDVLNFSYSSKFFGRSLLEPHQGNDFALLSHNRDVALLRNNRLALLGIKMENGLWDRDSVDGKFTALPIESDSTLLLDAIAYYQTAYRLYAQKLLTP
;
A
#
# COMPACT_ATOMS: atom_id res chain seq x y z
N MET A 1 -7.29 3.94 -0.28
CA MET A 1 -7.63 3.72 -1.72
C MET A 1 -8.85 2.84 -1.90
N ASP A 2 -9.33 2.26 -0.81
CA ASP A 2 -10.36 1.21 -0.77
C ASP A 2 -11.79 1.77 -0.89
N LEU A 3 -11.96 3.09 -0.68
CA LEU A 3 -13.26 3.75 -0.72
C LEU A 3 -13.95 3.59 -2.08
N ALA A 4 -13.24 3.83 -3.19
CA ALA A 4 -13.83 3.75 -4.53
C ALA A 4 -14.39 2.36 -4.87
N PRO A 5 -13.60 1.26 -4.80
CA PRO A 5 -14.13 -0.08 -5.05
C PRO A 5 -15.22 -0.47 -4.03
N THR A 6 -15.08 -0.09 -2.76
CA THR A 6 -16.13 -0.33 -1.75
C THR A 6 -17.46 0.32 -2.11
N LEU A 7 -17.45 1.58 -2.57
CA LEU A 7 -18.68 2.27 -2.98
C LEU A 7 -19.32 1.65 -4.22
N LEU A 8 -18.52 1.17 -5.18
CA LEU A 8 -19.05 0.49 -6.36
C LEU A 8 -19.76 -0.82 -5.98
N ASP A 9 -19.21 -1.57 -5.04
CA ASP A 9 -19.85 -2.77 -4.50
C ASP A 9 -21.15 -2.44 -3.76
N VAL A 10 -21.17 -1.41 -2.91
CA VAL A 10 -22.39 -0.94 -2.21
C VAL A 10 -23.50 -0.61 -3.21
N LEU A 11 -23.14 0.02 -4.33
CA LEU A 11 -24.07 0.39 -5.39
C LEU A 11 -24.39 -0.78 -6.35
N ASN A 12 -23.85 -1.96 -6.09
CA ASN A 12 -24.03 -3.18 -6.90
C ASN A 12 -23.64 -2.99 -8.38
N PHE A 13 -22.61 -2.17 -8.64
CA PHE A 13 -22.03 -2.04 -9.98
C PHE A 13 -21.10 -3.21 -10.28
N SER A 14 -21.19 -3.76 -11.48
CA SER A 14 -20.17 -4.68 -12.00
C SER A 14 -19.02 -3.87 -12.61
N TYR A 15 -17.78 -4.16 -12.22
CA TYR A 15 -16.58 -3.51 -12.75
C TYR A 15 -15.41 -4.49 -12.84
N SER A 16 -14.49 -4.22 -13.78
CA SER A 16 -13.16 -4.82 -13.76
C SER A 16 -12.24 -3.88 -13.00
N SER A 17 -11.73 -4.32 -11.85
CA SER A 17 -10.95 -3.44 -10.97
C SER A 17 -9.62 -3.07 -11.60
N LYS A 18 -9.39 -1.75 -11.74
CA LYS A 18 -8.08 -1.15 -11.98
C LYS A 18 -7.54 -0.43 -10.72
N PHE A 19 -8.27 -0.56 -9.60
CA PHE A 19 -7.90 0.07 -8.34
C PHE A 19 -6.78 -0.73 -7.67
N PHE A 20 -5.85 0.00 -7.04
CA PHE A 20 -4.86 -0.59 -6.14
C PHE A 20 -5.45 -0.94 -4.76
N GLY A 21 -6.55 -0.28 -4.39
CA GLY A 21 -7.34 -0.64 -3.22
C GLY A 21 -8.31 -1.78 -3.50
N ARG A 22 -8.88 -2.33 -2.43
CA ARG A 22 -9.86 -3.43 -2.48
C ARG A 22 -11.17 -2.99 -1.86
N SER A 23 -12.26 -3.65 -2.20
CA SER A 23 -13.52 -3.45 -1.49
C SER A 23 -13.40 -3.97 -0.07
N LEU A 24 -13.90 -3.21 0.91
CA LEU A 24 -13.93 -3.61 2.32
C LEU A 24 -15.14 -4.51 2.65
N LEU A 25 -16.06 -4.74 1.71
CA LEU A 25 -17.21 -5.62 1.90
C LEU A 25 -16.85 -7.10 1.67
N GLU A 26 -15.78 -7.35 0.93
CA GLU A 26 -15.27 -8.69 0.69
C GLU A 26 -14.34 -9.13 1.84
N PRO A 27 -14.47 -10.36 2.36
CA PRO A 27 -13.57 -10.86 3.39
C PRO A 27 -12.17 -11.12 2.81
N HIS A 28 -11.17 -10.40 3.33
CA HIS A 28 -9.76 -10.62 2.99
C HIS A 28 -9.10 -11.47 4.07
N GLN A 29 -8.73 -12.71 3.74
CA GLN A 29 -8.08 -13.61 4.71
C GLN A 29 -6.61 -13.20 4.94
N GLY A 30 -6.38 -12.33 5.93
CA GLY A 30 -5.05 -12.09 6.50
C GLY A 30 -4.05 -11.35 5.59
N ASN A 31 -4.52 -10.68 4.54
CA ASN A 31 -3.70 -9.87 3.65
C ASN A 31 -4.18 -8.42 3.60
N ASP A 32 -4.50 -7.89 4.79
CA ASP A 32 -4.84 -6.49 4.97
C ASP A 32 -3.58 -5.65 4.86
N PHE A 33 -3.68 -4.57 4.09
CA PHE A 33 -2.59 -3.63 3.93
C PHE A 33 -3.14 -2.22 3.79
N ALA A 34 -2.32 -1.24 4.15
CA ALA A 34 -2.58 0.15 3.84
C ALA A 34 -1.40 0.72 3.04
N LEU A 35 -1.73 1.34 1.91
CA LEU A 35 -0.80 2.15 1.13
C LEU A 35 -0.99 3.61 1.55
N LEU A 36 0.08 4.26 1.97
CA LEU A 36 0.08 5.63 2.48
C LEU A 36 0.95 6.54 1.61
N SER A 37 0.56 7.81 1.50
CA SER A 37 1.36 8.87 0.90
C SER A 37 1.38 10.06 1.83
N HIS A 38 2.56 10.62 2.08
CA HIS A 38 2.76 11.82 2.89
C HIS A 38 3.84 12.70 2.25
N ASN A 39 3.45 13.87 1.74
CA ASN A 39 4.32 14.79 1.00
C ASN A 39 5.03 14.11 -0.18
N ARG A 40 6.29 13.70 0.01
CA ARG A 40 7.15 13.09 -1.01
C ARG A 40 7.42 11.61 -0.75
N ASP A 41 6.93 11.10 0.39
CA ASP A 41 7.20 9.75 0.84
C ASP A 41 5.95 8.90 0.68
N VAL A 42 6.18 7.62 0.43
CA VAL A 42 5.13 6.63 0.28
C VAL A 42 5.43 5.40 1.13
N ALA A 43 4.40 4.73 1.63
CA ALA A 43 4.60 3.60 2.53
C ALA A 43 3.60 2.47 2.31
N LEU A 44 4.01 1.27 2.73
CA LEU A 44 3.16 0.08 2.83
C LEU A 44 3.14 -0.37 4.29
N LEU A 45 1.95 -0.37 4.90
CA LEU A 45 1.69 -0.97 6.20
C LEU A 45 1.04 -2.35 6.00
N ARG A 46 1.62 -3.39 6.57
CA ARG A 46 1.04 -4.76 6.59
C ARG A 46 1.51 -5.47 7.85
N ASN A 47 0.60 -6.17 8.53
CA ASN A 47 0.91 -6.95 9.75
C ASN A 47 1.71 -6.15 10.79
N ASN A 48 1.26 -4.92 11.09
CA ASN A 48 1.93 -3.98 11.99
C ASN A 48 3.36 -3.59 11.60
N ARG A 49 3.80 -3.87 10.37
CA ARG A 49 5.08 -3.40 9.86
C ARG A 49 4.87 -2.38 8.77
N LEU A 50 5.65 -1.30 8.83
CA LEU A 50 5.64 -0.22 7.86
C LEU A 50 6.95 -0.27 7.07
N ALA A 51 6.85 -0.31 5.74
CA ALA A 51 7.95 0.01 4.85
C ALA A 51 7.74 1.40 4.26
N LEU A 52 8.65 2.33 4.53
CA LEU A 52 8.67 3.68 3.95
C LEU A 52 9.67 3.73 2.80
N LEU A 53 9.26 4.36 1.71
CA LEU A 53 10.12 4.73 0.60
C LEU A 53 10.23 6.25 0.60
N GLY A 54 11.36 6.74 1.10
CA GLY A 54 11.70 8.15 1.09
C GLY A 54 12.46 8.56 -0.17
N ILE A 55 12.60 9.88 -0.34
CA ILE A 55 13.50 10.44 -1.35
C ILE A 55 14.97 10.07 -1.06
N LYS A 56 15.80 9.96 -2.11
CA LYS A 56 17.25 9.67 -2.02
C LYS A 56 17.62 8.36 -1.30
N MET A 57 16.79 7.32 -1.43
CA MET A 57 17.01 6.01 -0.79
C MET A 57 16.94 6.05 0.75
N GLU A 58 16.27 7.06 1.33
CA GLU A 58 15.90 7.11 2.74
C GLU A 58 14.74 6.14 3.01
N ASN A 59 14.96 4.87 2.68
CA ASN A 59 14.03 3.79 2.96
C ASN A 59 14.11 3.44 4.45
N GLY A 60 13.04 2.88 4.99
CA GLY A 60 13.08 2.34 6.34
C GLY A 60 12.03 1.28 6.59
N LEU A 61 12.23 0.59 7.70
CA LEU A 61 11.29 -0.38 8.25
C LEU A 61 10.96 0.04 9.67
N TRP A 62 9.69 -0.08 10.04
CA TRP A 62 9.24 0.16 11.40
C TRP A 62 8.27 -0.92 11.83
N ASP A 63 8.32 -1.27 13.11
CA ASP A 63 7.28 -2.03 13.79
C ASP A 63 6.29 -1.05 14.44
N ARG A 64 5.00 -1.32 14.33
CA ARG A 64 3.91 -0.55 14.92
C ARG A 64 3.34 -1.32 16.09
N ASP A 65 3.44 -0.73 17.27
CA ASP A 65 2.77 -1.27 18.45
C ASP A 65 1.25 -1.27 18.24
N SER A 66 0.63 -2.45 18.38
CA SER A 66 -0.81 -2.62 18.17
C SER A 66 -1.69 -2.01 19.26
N VAL A 67 -1.12 -1.72 20.44
CA VAL A 67 -1.82 -1.20 21.61
C VAL A 67 -1.79 0.33 21.63
N ASP A 68 -0.61 0.94 21.50
CA ASP A 68 -0.45 2.40 21.58
C ASP A 68 -0.19 3.10 20.25
N GLY A 69 0.02 2.33 19.17
CA GLY A 69 0.18 2.84 17.81
C GLY A 69 1.54 3.45 17.51
N LYS A 70 2.52 3.38 18.42
CA LYS A 70 3.85 3.95 18.19
C LYS A 70 4.65 3.12 17.20
N PHE A 71 5.56 3.78 16.50
CA PHE A 71 6.47 3.16 15.55
C PHE A 71 7.89 3.09 16.11
N THR A 72 8.53 1.93 15.98
CA THR A 72 9.93 1.71 16.35
C THR A 72 10.72 1.28 15.12
N ALA A 73 11.85 1.94 14.86
CA ALA A 73 12.67 1.63 13.69
C ALA A 73 13.28 0.22 13.79
N LEU A 74 13.28 -0.48 12.67
CA LEU A 74 13.89 -1.79 12.49
C LEU A 74 15.12 -1.67 11.57
N PRO A 75 16.13 -2.54 11.73
CA PRO A 75 17.21 -2.64 10.77
C PRO A 75 16.65 -3.05 9.39
N ILE A 76 17.20 -2.48 8.33
CA ILE A 76 16.84 -2.85 6.97
C ILE A 76 17.69 -4.04 6.58
N GLU A 77 17.07 -5.21 6.48
CA GLU A 77 17.69 -6.37 5.87
C GLU A 77 17.55 -6.31 4.34
N SER A 78 18.60 -6.74 3.64
CA SER A 78 18.71 -6.67 2.17
C SER A 78 17.54 -7.34 1.44
N ASP A 79 16.90 -8.35 2.04
CA ASP A 79 15.82 -9.15 1.46
C ASP A 79 14.45 -8.90 2.13
N SER A 80 14.21 -7.69 2.68
CA SER A 80 12.92 -7.37 3.28
C SER A 80 11.79 -7.43 2.23
N THR A 81 11.00 -8.50 2.27
CA THR A 81 9.86 -8.72 1.36
C THR A 81 8.87 -7.55 1.43
N LEU A 82 8.66 -6.97 2.61
CA LEU A 82 7.74 -5.84 2.77
C LEU A 82 8.24 -4.59 2.03
N LEU A 83 9.55 -4.35 2.03
CA LEU A 83 10.15 -3.23 1.30
C LEU A 83 10.03 -3.45 -0.21
N LEU A 84 10.30 -4.66 -0.68
CA LEU A 84 10.14 -5.04 -2.08
C LEU A 84 8.68 -4.92 -2.55
N ASP A 85 7.72 -5.34 -1.72
CA ASP A 85 6.30 -5.16 -1.98
C ASP A 85 5.93 -3.68 -2.10
N ALA A 86 6.41 -2.83 -1.18
CA ALA A 86 6.18 -1.39 -1.24
C ALA A 86 6.70 -0.82 -2.57
N ILE A 87 7.93 -1.19 -2.96
CA ILE A 87 8.53 -0.77 -4.23
C ILE A 87 7.66 -1.23 -5.40
N ALA A 88 7.23 -2.49 -5.40
CA ALA A 88 6.41 -3.05 -6.46
C ALA A 88 5.08 -2.30 -6.63
N TYR A 89 4.37 -1.98 -5.55
CA TYR A 89 3.13 -1.21 -5.59
C TYR A 89 3.33 0.17 -6.21
N TYR A 90 4.26 0.96 -5.67
CA TYR A 90 4.41 2.36 -6.08
C TYR A 90 5.08 2.52 -7.46
N GLN A 91 6.08 1.69 -7.78
CA GLN A 91 6.69 1.69 -9.11
C GLN A 91 5.71 1.24 -10.18
N THR A 92 4.86 0.24 -9.89
CA THR A 92 3.82 -0.19 -10.84
C THR A 92 2.79 0.92 -11.05
N ALA A 93 2.31 1.56 -9.98
CA ALA A 93 1.40 2.69 -10.08
C ALA A 93 1.98 3.82 -10.94
N TYR A 94 3.23 4.22 -10.67
CA TYR A 94 3.92 5.23 -11.46
C TYR A 94 4.07 4.80 -12.92
N ARG A 95 4.50 3.56 -13.19
CA ARG A 95 4.66 3.04 -14.56
C ARG A 95 3.35 3.07 -15.33
N LEU A 96 2.27 2.57 -14.74
CA LEU A 96 0.95 2.56 -15.39
C LEU A 96 0.46 3.97 -15.71
N TYR A 97 0.71 4.94 -14.82
CA TYR A 97 0.40 6.34 -15.07
C TYR A 97 1.29 6.94 -16.17
N ALA A 98 2.61 6.84 -16.05
CA ALA A 98 3.58 7.46 -16.95
C ALA A 98 3.46 6.92 -18.39
N GLN A 99 3.13 5.64 -18.53
CA GLN A 99 2.93 4.98 -19.83
C GLN A 99 1.49 5.10 -20.35
N LYS A 100 0.60 5.81 -19.64
CA LYS A 100 -0.82 5.97 -19.99
C LYS A 100 -1.56 4.63 -20.14
N LEU A 101 -1.19 3.64 -19.33
CA LEU A 101 -1.83 2.32 -19.27
C LEU A 101 -3.01 2.29 -18.28
N LEU A 102 -3.20 3.35 -17.49
CA LEU A 102 -4.44 3.61 -16.77
C LEU A 102 -5.49 4.23 -17.70
N THR A 103 -5.85 3.52 -18.78
CA THR A 103 -6.98 3.94 -19.62
C THR A 103 -8.30 3.54 -18.97
N PRO A 104 -9.42 4.21 -19.28
CA PRO A 104 -10.77 3.72 -18.98
C PRO A 104 -10.96 2.27 -19.44
#